data_AF-A0A084SYS4-F1
#
_entry.id   AF-A0A084SYS4-F1
#
_cell.length_a   1.000
_cell.length_b   1.000
_cell.length_c   1.000
_cell.angle_alpha   90.00
_cell.angle_beta   90.00
_cell.angle_gamma   90.00
#
_symmetry.space_group_name_H-M   'P 1'
#
loop_
_entity.id
_entity.type
_entity.pdbx_description
1 polymer ?
#
loop_
_entity_poly.entity_id
_entity_poly.type
_entity_poly.pdbx_seq_one_letter_code
_entity_poly.pdbx_strand_id
1 'polypeptide(L)'
;MQWRQELVDACRFGEEARAGVLVTQLGARKAKPLLEEMLTHPDALVRQAAAFGLGVLGGAASARRLEQQLAIEEARGDTDGESVVEAIIQALGHITESGARTTLVRRLARLVTRKPDPGDVSELAHALWRRRHPDLIPSVRHNLERLGPPASRPLHGLLMLLEKSPEELRQWALDPSIPVVHKTGVLTVLEEELPESLVSALPSFISVAHSLSGAAARQQGEASYYCDRLLILLLLHEERVLPALPSESRAELRDLARTLVAATALNCSLRAASLLKFVGQPEDADIIEAHRPTEPVLAKVFDDASRALRNHASSGERGTP
;
A
#
# COMPACT_ATOMS: atom_id res chain seq x y z
N MET A 1 -27.29 20.74 -2.58
CA MET A 1 -26.20 21.02 -3.52
C MET A 1 -24.86 21.20 -2.81
N GLN A 2 -24.77 22.02 -1.75
CA GLN A 2 -23.50 22.25 -1.04
C GLN A 2 -22.81 20.98 -0.49
N TRP A 3 -23.53 20.12 0.25
CA TRP A 3 -22.93 18.89 0.81
C TRP A 3 -22.33 17.94 -0.26
N ARG A 4 -22.97 17.83 -1.43
CA ARG A 4 -22.46 16.99 -2.52
C ARG A 4 -21.13 17.53 -3.05
N GLN A 5 -21.05 18.85 -3.24
CA GLN A 5 -19.83 19.48 -3.71
C GLN A 5 -18.70 19.33 -2.69
N GLU A 6 -18.97 19.55 -1.41
CA GLU A 6 -17.96 19.39 -0.35
C GLU A 6 -17.43 17.95 -0.26
N LEU A 7 -18.31 16.95 -0.46
CA LEU A 7 -17.89 15.54 -0.50
C LEU A 7 -17.02 15.25 -1.73
N VAL A 8 -17.43 15.73 -2.91
CA VAL A 8 -16.66 15.56 -4.16
C VAL A 8 -15.29 16.23 -4.05
N ASP A 9 -15.22 17.44 -3.51
CA ASP A 9 -13.96 18.15 -3.33
C ASP A 9 -13.05 17.40 -2.35
N ALA A 10 -13.58 16.94 -1.22
CA ALA A 10 -12.80 16.15 -0.25
C ALA A 10 -12.24 14.87 -0.89
N CYS A 11 -13.05 14.11 -1.64
CA CYS A 11 -12.57 12.92 -2.35
C CYS A 11 -11.53 13.27 -3.44
N ARG A 12 -11.76 14.33 -4.22
CA ARG A 12 -10.86 14.78 -5.29
C ARG A 12 -9.47 15.13 -4.79
N PHE A 13 -9.37 15.70 -3.59
CA PHE A 13 -8.10 16.08 -2.97
C PHE A 13 -7.54 15.00 -2.02
N GLY A 14 -8.11 13.80 -2.01
CA GLY A 14 -7.63 12.69 -1.16
C GLY A 14 -7.86 12.91 0.34
N GLU A 15 -8.77 13.80 0.72
CA GLU A 15 -9.11 14.12 2.11
C GLU A 15 -10.13 13.11 2.67
N GLU A 16 -9.80 11.82 2.65
CA GLU A 16 -10.72 10.73 3.00
C GLU A 16 -11.30 10.86 4.42
N ALA A 17 -10.49 11.28 5.40
CA ALA A 17 -10.96 11.51 6.77
C ALA A 17 -12.06 12.59 6.82
N ARG A 18 -11.89 13.69 6.08
CA ARG A 18 -12.89 14.75 5.98
C ARG A 18 -14.13 14.26 5.24
N ALA A 19 -13.95 13.55 4.13
CA ALA A 19 -15.05 12.96 3.37
C ALA A 19 -15.88 12.00 4.23
N GLY A 20 -15.22 11.16 5.05
CA GLY A 20 -15.87 10.25 5.99
C GLY A 20 -16.66 11.00 7.07
N VAL A 21 -16.12 12.09 7.61
CA VAL A 21 -16.83 12.98 8.54
C VAL A 21 -18.09 13.59 7.90
N LEU A 22 -18.00 14.07 6.65
CA LEU A 22 -19.15 14.62 5.93
C LEU A 22 -20.29 13.60 5.76
N VAL A 23 -19.95 12.35 5.47
CA VAL A 23 -20.92 11.26 5.29
C VAL A 23 -21.55 10.87 6.63
N THR A 24 -20.75 10.70 7.67
CA THR A 24 -21.23 10.30 9.01
C THR A 24 -22.08 11.38 9.68
N GLN A 25 -21.71 12.66 9.57
CA GLN A 25 -22.48 13.78 10.11
C GLN A 25 -23.85 13.93 9.47
N LEU A 26 -23.97 13.68 8.16
CA LEU A 26 -25.27 13.72 7.48
C LEU A 26 -26.19 12.58 7.95
N GLY A 27 -25.60 11.46 8.36
CA GLY A 27 -26.26 10.28 8.91
C GLY A 27 -26.82 9.35 7.82
N ALA A 28 -26.70 8.04 8.04
CA ALA A 28 -26.99 7.00 7.04
C ALA A 28 -28.37 7.14 6.37
N ARG A 29 -29.41 7.48 7.14
CA ARG A 29 -30.79 7.64 6.63
C ARG A 29 -30.91 8.73 5.56
N LYS A 30 -30.16 9.82 5.69
CA LYS A 30 -30.17 10.95 4.75
C LYS A 30 -29.10 10.81 3.67
N ALA A 31 -27.91 10.34 4.05
CA ALA A 31 -26.79 10.19 3.13
C ALA A 31 -27.05 9.13 2.06
N LYS A 32 -27.58 7.96 2.44
CA LYS A 32 -27.77 6.83 1.53
C LYS A 32 -28.55 7.17 0.24
N PRO A 33 -29.77 7.73 0.28
CA PRO A 33 -30.49 8.05 -0.96
C PRO A 33 -29.77 9.09 -1.83
N LEU A 34 -29.06 10.04 -1.22
CA LEU A 34 -28.30 11.05 -1.98
C LEU A 34 -27.08 10.43 -2.67
N LEU A 35 -26.37 9.52 -1.99
CA LEU A 35 -25.25 8.78 -2.58
C LEU A 35 -25.73 7.85 -3.70
N GLU A 36 -26.87 7.17 -3.51
CA GLU A 36 -27.47 6.32 -4.55
C GLU A 36 -27.85 7.10 -5.81
N GLU A 37 -28.36 8.33 -5.65
CA GLU A 37 -28.60 9.26 -6.77
C GLU A 37 -27.29 9.66 -7.45
N MET A 38 -26.27 10.03 -6.67
CA MET A 38 -24.95 10.42 -7.18
C MET A 38 -24.27 9.32 -8.02
N LEU A 39 -24.50 8.03 -7.73
CA LEU A 39 -23.98 6.92 -8.56
C LEU A 39 -24.50 6.92 -10.01
N THR A 40 -25.57 7.66 -10.31
CA THR A 40 -26.11 7.77 -11.68
C THR A 40 -25.70 9.07 -12.38
N HIS A 41 -24.93 9.92 -11.70
CA HIS A 41 -24.49 11.20 -12.23
C HIS A 41 -23.53 11.04 -13.42
N PRO A 42 -23.59 11.91 -14.45
CA PRO A 42 -22.70 11.82 -15.61
C PRO A 42 -21.22 12.03 -15.27
N ASP A 43 -20.92 12.89 -14.30
CA ASP A 43 -19.55 13.13 -13.82
C ASP A 43 -19.00 11.94 -13.00
N ALA A 44 -17.85 11.41 -13.41
CA ALA A 44 -17.17 10.30 -12.75
C ALA A 44 -16.72 10.63 -11.32
N LEU A 45 -16.29 11.87 -11.04
CA LEU A 45 -15.87 12.28 -9.70
C LEU A 45 -17.05 12.24 -8.72
N VAL A 46 -18.25 12.58 -9.18
CA VAL A 46 -19.48 12.47 -8.39
C VAL A 46 -19.81 11.01 -8.08
N ARG A 47 -19.62 10.11 -9.06
CA ARG A 47 -19.82 8.65 -8.85
C ARG A 47 -18.77 8.04 -7.92
N GLN A 48 -17.51 8.44 -8.02
CA GLN A 48 -16.43 8.02 -7.11
C GLN A 48 -16.71 8.45 -5.68
N ALA A 49 -17.06 9.73 -5.47
CA ALA A 49 -17.44 10.25 -4.15
C ALA A 49 -18.65 9.51 -3.56
N ALA A 50 -19.61 9.11 -4.41
CA ALA A 50 -20.73 8.29 -3.99
C ALA A 50 -20.32 6.88 -3.56
N ALA A 51 -19.42 6.24 -4.32
CA ALA A 51 -18.88 4.93 -3.99
C ALA A 51 -18.14 4.94 -2.64
N PHE A 52 -17.26 5.93 -2.45
CA PHE A 52 -16.58 6.18 -1.18
C PHE A 52 -17.58 6.33 -0.03
N GLY A 53 -18.58 7.20 -0.19
CA GLY A 53 -19.57 7.45 0.86
C GLY A 53 -20.39 6.19 1.22
N LEU A 54 -20.74 5.36 0.25
CA LEU A 54 -21.39 4.07 0.52
C LEU A 54 -20.46 3.08 1.22
N GLY A 55 -19.16 3.11 0.92
CA GLY A 55 -18.13 2.38 1.67
C GLY A 55 -18.08 2.81 3.14
N VAL A 56 -18.06 4.12 3.41
CA VAL A 56 -18.09 4.69 4.77
C VAL A 56 -19.36 4.30 5.54
N LEU A 57 -20.53 4.33 4.88
CA LEU A 57 -21.77 3.91 5.53
C LEU A 57 -21.79 2.42 5.90
N GLY A 58 -21.03 1.59 5.18
CA GLY A 58 -21.03 0.15 5.39
C GLY A 58 -22.40 -0.47 5.12
N GLY A 59 -22.62 -1.69 5.61
CA GLY A 59 -23.92 -2.34 5.49
C GLY A 59 -24.06 -3.23 4.27
N ALA A 60 -24.77 -4.34 4.45
CA ALA A 60 -25.14 -5.25 3.36
C ALA A 60 -25.89 -4.55 2.21
N ALA A 61 -26.65 -3.50 2.52
CA ALA A 61 -27.38 -2.75 1.50
C ALA A 61 -26.44 -1.89 0.63
N SER A 62 -25.43 -1.26 1.22
CA SER A 62 -24.42 -0.50 0.48
C SER A 62 -23.56 -1.44 -0.36
N ALA A 63 -23.16 -2.59 0.18
CA ALA A 63 -22.44 -3.63 -0.58
C ALA A 63 -23.22 -4.07 -1.83
N ARG A 64 -24.52 -4.38 -1.67
CA ARG A 64 -25.38 -4.78 -2.80
C ARG A 64 -25.51 -3.68 -3.85
N ARG A 65 -25.66 -2.43 -3.42
CA ARG A 65 -25.78 -1.30 -4.35
C ARG A 65 -24.49 -1.05 -5.12
N LEU A 66 -23.34 -1.15 -4.44
CA LEU A 66 -22.02 -1.05 -5.03
C LEU A 66 -21.75 -2.20 -6.01
N GLU A 67 -22.15 -3.43 -5.69
CA GLU A 67 -22.08 -4.57 -6.61
C GLU A 67 -22.88 -4.32 -7.90
N GLN A 68 -24.10 -3.79 -7.79
CA GLN A 68 -24.90 -3.43 -8.95
C GLN A 68 -24.23 -2.32 -9.76
N GLN A 69 -23.68 -1.30 -9.10
CA GLN A 69 -22.99 -0.22 -9.80
C GLN A 69 -21.71 -0.70 -10.49
N LEU A 70 -20.96 -1.60 -9.87
CA LEU A 70 -19.76 -2.19 -10.44
C LEU A 70 -20.04 -2.80 -11.81
N ALA A 71 -21.12 -3.57 -11.93
CA ALA A 71 -21.51 -4.18 -13.21
C ALA A 71 -21.89 -3.14 -14.28
N ILE A 72 -22.46 -2.00 -13.88
CA ILE A 72 -22.81 -0.90 -14.80
C ILE A 72 -21.53 -0.21 -15.29
N GLU A 73 -20.62 0.15 -14.39
CA GLU A 73 -19.38 0.86 -14.76
C GLU A 73 -18.43 -0.04 -15.55
N GLU A 74 -18.33 -1.34 -15.21
CA GLU A 74 -17.59 -2.34 -16.00
C GLU A 74 -18.11 -2.46 -17.45
N ALA A 75 -19.40 -2.17 -17.68
CA ALA A 75 -20.01 -2.23 -19.00
C ALA A 75 -19.82 -0.95 -19.83
N ARG A 76 -19.44 0.18 -19.21
CA ARG A 76 -19.17 1.44 -19.92
C ARG A 76 -17.93 1.34 -20.80
N GLY A 77 -16.87 0.72 -20.28
CA GLY A 77 -15.62 0.51 -21.02
C GLY A 77 -14.88 1.79 -21.40
N ASP A 78 -15.13 2.89 -20.68
CA ASP A 78 -14.41 4.16 -20.80
C ASP A 78 -13.51 4.39 -19.56
N THR A 79 -12.54 5.29 -19.69
CA THR A 79 -11.60 5.62 -18.61
C THR A 79 -12.30 6.17 -17.37
N ASP A 80 -13.38 6.93 -17.57
CA ASP A 80 -14.23 7.43 -16.47
C ASP A 80 -14.84 6.28 -15.66
N GLY A 81 -15.29 5.22 -16.33
CA GLY A 81 -15.79 4.00 -15.71
C GLY A 81 -14.71 3.25 -14.95
N GLU A 82 -13.48 3.16 -15.48
CA GLU A 82 -12.35 2.50 -14.82
C GLU A 82 -12.02 3.12 -13.46
N SER A 83 -11.92 4.46 -13.39
CA SER A 83 -11.66 5.13 -12.11
C SER A 83 -12.82 4.99 -11.11
N VAL A 84 -14.07 4.87 -11.58
CA VAL A 84 -15.21 4.58 -10.69
C VAL A 84 -15.19 3.13 -10.22
N VAL A 85 -14.79 2.18 -11.08
CA VAL A 85 -14.61 0.76 -10.72
C VAL A 85 -13.59 0.62 -9.61
N GLU A 86 -12.44 1.30 -9.70
CA GLU A 86 -11.42 1.34 -8.63
C GLU A 86 -12.03 1.84 -7.31
N ALA A 87 -12.72 2.99 -7.32
CA ALA A 87 -13.37 3.54 -6.13
C ALA A 87 -14.41 2.59 -5.52
N ILE A 88 -15.16 1.85 -6.35
CA ILE A 88 -16.11 0.84 -5.89
C ILE A 88 -15.39 -0.37 -5.26
N ILE A 89 -14.29 -0.84 -5.85
CA ILE A 89 -13.47 -1.94 -5.32
C ILE A 89 -12.89 -1.55 -3.94
N GLN A 90 -12.33 -0.35 -3.84
CA GLN A 90 -11.82 0.19 -2.57
C GLN A 90 -12.93 0.25 -1.52
N ALA A 91 -14.10 0.83 -1.87
CA ALA A 91 -15.25 0.91 -0.98
C ALA A 91 -15.71 -0.47 -0.49
N LEU A 92 -15.84 -1.46 -1.38
CA LEU A 92 -16.16 -2.85 -1.02
C LEU A 92 -15.12 -3.47 -0.09
N GLY A 93 -13.83 -3.12 -0.25
CA GLY A 93 -12.75 -3.53 0.65
C GLY A 93 -12.90 -3.01 2.09
N HIS A 94 -13.56 -1.87 2.29
CA HIS A 94 -13.83 -1.31 3.62
C HIS A 94 -15.10 -1.84 4.29
N ILE A 95 -16.03 -2.42 3.52
CA ILE A 95 -17.30 -2.91 4.04
C ILE A 95 -17.11 -4.25 4.77
N THR A 96 -17.57 -4.31 6.03
CA THR A 96 -17.32 -5.48 6.90
C THR A 96 -18.17 -6.72 6.57
N GLU A 97 -19.28 -6.55 5.89
CA GLU A 97 -20.21 -7.62 5.59
C GLU A 97 -19.64 -8.65 4.62
N SER A 98 -19.93 -9.93 4.86
CA SER A 98 -19.45 -11.05 4.05
C SER A 98 -19.80 -10.93 2.56
N GLY A 99 -20.93 -10.29 2.24
CA GLY A 99 -21.36 -10.04 0.86
C GLY A 99 -20.33 -9.27 0.04
N ALA A 100 -19.65 -8.28 0.63
CA ALA A 100 -18.63 -7.49 -0.08
C ALA A 100 -17.44 -8.36 -0.50
N ARG A 101 -17.01 -9.30 0.36
CA ARG A 101 -15.96 -10.27 0.03
C ARG A 101 -16.37 -11.19 -1.13
N THR A 102 -17.60 -11.67 -1.15
CA THR A 102 -18.12 -12.49 -2.26
C THR A 102 -18.12 -11.71 -3.58
N THR A 103 -18.49 -10.42 -3.54
CA THR A 103 -18.45 -9.54 -4.72
C THR A 103 -17.02 -9.39 -5.25
N LEU A 104 -16.03 -9.13 -4.37
CA LEU A 104 -14.62 -9.00 -4.74
C LEU A 104 -14.06 -10.30 -5.36
N VAL A 105 -14.39 -11.46 -4.80
CA VAL A 105 -13.99 -12.77 -5.36
C VAL A 105 -14.61 -12.98 -6.76
N ARG A 106 -15.89 -12.63 -6.93
CA ARG A 106 -16.57 -12.75 -8.23
C ARG A 106 -15.96 -11.82 -9.27
N ARG A 107 -15.59 -10.60 -8.87
CA ARG A 107 -14.88 -9.64 -9.74
C ARG A 107 -13.52 -10.19 -10.13
N LEU A 108 -12.72 -10.71 -9.19
CA LEU A 108 -11.44 -11.35 -9.50
C LEU A 108 -11.60 -12.46 -10.55
N ALA A 109 -12.58 -13.34 -10.38
CA ALA A 109 -12.87 -14.41 -11.34
C ALA A 109 -13.21 -13.88 -12.74
N ARG A 110 -13.98 -12.78 -12.85
CA ARG A 110 -14.27 -12.13 -14.15
C ARG A 110 -13.06 -11.41 -14.72
N LEU A 111 -12.23 -10.81 -13.88
CA LEU A 111 -11.04 -10.07 -14.29
C LEU A 111 -10.02 -11.02 -14.93
N VAL A 112 -9.78 -12.17 -14.29
CA VAL A 112 -8.85 -13.20 -14.77
C VAL A 112 -9.21 -13.74 -16.17
N THR A 113 -10.50 -13.75 -16.56
CA THR A 113 -10.88 -14.21 -17.91
C THR A 113 -10.56 -13.21 -19.02
N ARG A 114 -10.25 -11.96 -18.70
CA ARG A 114 -10.06 -10.87 -19.67
C ARG A 114 -8.59 -10.48 -19.91
N LYS A 115 -7.63 -11.27 -19.43
CA LYS A 115 -6.18 -10.97 -19.44
C LYS A 115 -5.90 -9.60 -18.79
N PRO A 116 -5.97 -9.54 -17.46
CA PRO A 116 -6.02 -8.27 -16.75
C PRO A 116 -4.68 -7.54 -16.69
N ASP A 117 -4.76 -6.23 -16.48
CA ASP A 117 -3.60 -5.44 -16.12
C ASP A 117 -3.13 -5.79 -14.68
N PRO A 118 -1.82 -5.75 -14.39
CA PRO A 118 -1.32 -5.97 -13.03
C PRO A 118 -1.87 -4.98 -11.99
N GLY A 119 -2.20 -3.75 -12.38
CA GLY A 119 -2.84 -2.74 -11.53
C GLY A 119 -4.18 -3.22 -10.99
N ASP A 120 -5.09 -3.64 -11.88
CA ASP A 120 -6.41 -4.17 -11.52
C ASP A 120 -6.33 -5.34 -10.52
N VAL A 121 -5.36 -6.23 -10.72
CA VAL A 121 -5.16 -7.37 -9.83
C VAL A 121 -4.57 -6.93 -8.48
N SER A 122 -3.73 -5.89 -8.46
CA SER A 122 -3.18 -5.32 -7.23
C SER A 122 -4.29 -4.69 -6.38
N GLU A 123 -5.16 -3.88 -6.98
CA GLU A 123 -6.31 -3.26 -6.30
C GLU A 123 -7.23 -4.30 -5.68
N LEU A 124 -7.54 -5.38 -6.42
CA LEU A 124 -8.34 -6.47 -5.88
C LEU A 124 -7.60 -7.25 -4.78
N ALA A 125 -6.29 -7.44 -4.91
CA ALA A 125 -5.50 -8.09 -3.86
C ALA A 125 -5.52 -7.29 -2.57
N HIS A 126 -5.40 -5.96 -2.65
CA HIS A 126 -5.53 -5.02 -1.52
C HIS A 126 -6.92 -5.06 -0.89
N ALA A 127 -7.97 -4.94 -1.70
CA ALA A 127 -9.35 -5.00 -1.21
C ALA A 127 -9.66 -6.35 -0.54
N LEU A 128 -9.19 -7.47 -1.11
CA LEU A 128 -9.32 -8.79 -0.51
C LEU A 128 -8.48 -8.96 0.77
N TRP A 129 -7.33 -8.28 0.86
CA TRP A 129 -6.49 -8.27 2.06
C TRP A 129 -7.15 -7.54 3.24
N ARG A 130 -7.81 -6.41 3.00
CA ARG A 130 -8.69 -5.76 4.00
C ARG A 130 -9.82 -6.68 4.47
N ARG A 131 -10.28 -7.57 3.58
CA ARG A 131 -11.33 -8.57 3.85
C ARG A 131 -10.77 -9.99 4.09
N ARG A 132 -9.50 -10.10 4.50
CA ARG A 132 -8.78 -11.38 4.65
C ARG A 132 -9.56 -12.39 5.48
N HIS A 133 -9.67 -13.60 4.95
CA HIS A 133 -10.34 -14.72 5.59
C HIS A 133 -9.82 -16.04 4.97
N PRO A 134 -9.68 -17.14 5.74
CA PRO A 134 -9.21 -18.42 5.21
C PRO A 134 -10.01 -18.93 4.00
N ASP A 135 -11.33 -18.70 3.96
CA ASP A 135 -12.20 -19.05 2.82
C ASP A 135 -11.79 -18.43 1.48
N LEU A 136 -10.93 -17.41 1.48
CA LEU A 136 -10.39 -16.83 0.25
C LEU A 136 -9.38 -17.75 -0.43
N ILE A 137 -8.66 -18.58 0.33
CA ILE A 137 -7.52 -19.37 -0.16
C ILE A 137 -7.88 -20.21 -1.39
N PRO A 138 -8.97 -21.02 -1.41
CA PRO A 138 -9.32 -21.82 -2.59
C PRO A 138 -9.60 -20.97 -3.83
N SER A 139 -10.26 -19.83 -3.64
CA SER A 139 -10.59 -18.90 -4.74
C SER A 139 -9.34 -18.20 -5.27
N VAL A 140 -8.44 -17.77 -4.40
CA VAL A 140 -7.17 -17.13 -4.76
C VAL A 140 -6.29 -18.12 -5.55
N ARG A 141 -6.14 -19.36 -5.06
CA ARG A 141 -5.40 -20.42 -5.77
C ARG A 141 -5.96 -20.68 -7.17
N HIS A 142 -7.27 -20.90 -7.28
CA HIS A 142 -7.92 -21.16 -8.56
C HIS A 142 -7.70 -20.05 -9.60
N ASN A 143 -7.72 -18.79 -9.17
CA ASN A 143 -7.48 -17.66 -10.07
C ASN A 143 -6.00 -17.49 -10.41
N LEU A 144 -5.10 -17.79 -9.47
CA LEU A 144 -3.65 -17.70 -9.67
C LEU A 144 -3.16 -18.68 -10.76
N GLU A 145 -3.71 -19.89 -10.81
CA GLU A 145 -3.42 -20.90 -11.85
C GLU A 145 -3.70 -20.41 -13.28
N ARG A 146 -4.55 -19.40 -13.41
CA ARG A 146 -5.05 -18.87 -14.69
C ARG A 146 -4.41 -17.53 -15.06
N LEU A 147 -3.57 -16.98 -14.18
CA LEU A 147 -2.88 -15.71 -14.40
C LEU A 147 -1.41 -15.94 -14.75
N GLY A 148 -0.96 -15.30 -15.83
CA GLY A 148 0.47 -15.18 -16.13
C GLY A 148 1.14 -14.05 -15.32
N PRO A 149 2.47 -14.10 -15.14
CA PRO A 149 3.22 -12.94 -14.69
C PRO A 149 3.13 -11.81 -15.75
N PRO A 150 3.14 -10.52 -15.36
CA PRO A 150 3.30 -10.00 -14.00
C PRO A 150 2.00 -9.88 -13.17
N ALA A 151 0.82 -10.05 -13.78
CA ALA A 151 -0.48 -9.89 -13.11
C ALA A 151 -0.71 -10.87 -11.95
N SER A 152 -0.07 -12.04 -11.96
CA SER A 152 -0.14 -13.01 -10.87
C SER A 152 0.61 -12.60 -9.59
N ARG A 153 1.53 -11.62 -9.64
CA ARG A 153 2.44 -11.29 -8.53
C ARG A 153 1.71 -10.81 -7.25
N PRO A 154 0.77 -9.84 -7.31
CA PRO A 154 0.06 -9.38 -6.12
C PRO A 154 -0.83 -10.48 -5.54
N LEU A 155 -1.47 -11.28 -6.39
CA LEU A 155 -2.33 -12.37 -5.97
C LEU A 155 -1.53 -13.51 -5.30
N HIS A 156 -0.31 -13.78 -5.79
CA HIS A 156 0.62 -14.68 -5.11
C HIS A 156 1.03 -14.14 -3.74
N GLY A 157 1.32 -12.84 -3.63
CA GLY A 157 1.60 -12.18 -2.36
C GLY A 157 0.44 -12.34 -1.35
N LEU A 158 -0.78 -12.08 -1.80
CA LEU A 158 -1.99 -12.29 -1.01
C LEU A 158 -2.12 -13.74 -0.56
N LEU A 159 -1.88 -14.71 -1.45
CA LEU A 159 -1.95 -16.12 -1.10
C LEU A 159 -0.96 -16.48 0.01
N MET A 160 0.29 -16.03 -0.09
CA MET A 160 1.31 -16.30 0.94
C MET A 160 0.92 -15.71 2.29
N LEU A 161 0.35 -14.50 2.31
CA LEU A 161 -0.12 -13.85 3.53
C LEU A 161 -1.35 -14.53 4.16
N LEU A 162 -2.19 -15.17 3.36
CA LEU A 162 -3.37 -15.91 3.85
C LEU A 162 -3.00 -17.30 4.38
N GLU A 163 -1.98 -17.93 3.80
CA GLU A 163 -1.63 -19.33 4.10
C GLU A 163 -0.61 -19.47 5.22
N LYS A 164 0.36 -18.55 5.30
CA LYS A 164 1.51 -18.68 6.19
C LYS A 164 1.23 -17.99 7.51
N SER A 165 1.54 -18.68 8.59
CA SER A 165 1.73 -18.02 9.89
C SER A 165 2.91 -17.03 9.82
N PRO A 166 3.02 -16.06 10.75
CA PRO A 166 4.15 -15.14 10.78
C PRO A 166 5.53 -15.83 10.80
N GLU A 167 5.64 -16.96 11.52
CA GLU A 167 6.89 -17.74 11.56
C GLU A 167 7.20 -18.42 10.22
N GLU A 168 6.22 -19.07 9.59
CA GLU A 168 6.42 -19.68 8.28
C GLU A 168 6.75 -18.62 7.22
N LEU A 169 6.18 -17.42 7.33
CA LEU A 169 6.46 -16.31 6.44
C LEU A 169 7.90 -15.80 6.61
N ARG A 170 8.43 -15.77 7.85
CA ARG A 170 9.84 -15.46 8.11
C ARG A 170 10.78 -16.43 7.39
N GLN A 171 10.57 -17.72 7.61
CA GLN A 171 11.41 -18.76 7.01
C GLN A 171 11.31 -18.72 5.48
N TRP A 172 10.09 -18.54 4.96
CA TRP A 172 9.86 -18.40 3.53
C TRP A 172 10.54 -17.16 2.92
N ALA A 173 10.54 -16.03 3.63
CA ALA A 173 11.20 -14.82 3.18
C ALA A 173 12.73 -14.99 3.10
N LEU A 174 13.33 -15.75 4.03
CA LEU A 174 14.78 -16.01 4.04
C LEU A 174 15.21 -17.08 3.04
N ASP A 175 14.30 -17.92 2.55
CA ASP A 175 14.62 -19.00 1.62
C ASP A 175 15.19 -18.43 0.28
N PRO A 176 16.46 -18.74 -0.07
CA PRO A 176 17.08 -18.25 -1.29
C PRO A 176 16.54 -18.90 -2.56
N SER A 177 15.84 -20.04 -2.46
CA SER A 177 15.20 -20.70 -3.59
C SER A 177 13.96 -19.95 -4.08
N ILE A 178 13.37 -19.10 -3.22
CA ILE A 178 12.20 -18.29 -3.55
C ILE A 178 12.64 -17.03 -4.31
N PRO A 179 12.17 -16.84 -5.56
CA PRO A 179 12.45 -15.64 -6.34
C PRO A 179 12.06 -14.34 -5.61
N VAL A 180 12.93 -13.32 -5.70
CA VAL A 180 12.70 -11.99 -5.10
C VAL A 180 11.35 -11.40 -5.50
N VAL A 181 10.95 -11.59 -6.76
CA VAL A 181 9.66 -11.10 -7.29
C VAL A 181 8.44 -11.59 -6.50
N HIS A 182 8.47 -12.81 -5.94
CA HIS A 182 7.38 -13.31 -5.10
C HIS A 182 7.39 -12.64 -3.73
N LYS A 183 8.58 -12.41 -3.17
CA LYS A 183 8.75 -11.67 -1.91
C LYS A 183 8.29 -10.22 -2.07
N THR A 184 8.55 -9.60 -3.23
CA THR A 184 8.04 -8.28 -3.58
C THR A 184 6.52 -8.25 -3.61
N GLY A 185 5.87 -9.29 -4.16
CA GLY A 185 4.41 -9.39 -4.16
C GLY A 185 3.80 -9.36 -2.76
N VAL A 186 4.44 -10.00 -1.77
CA VAL A 186 4.02 -9.92 -0.36
C VAL A 186 4.12 -8.49 0.16
N LEU A 187 5.26 -7.82 -0.06
CA LEU A 187 5.45 -6.42 0.36
C LEU A 187 4.40 -5.50 -0.26
N THR A 188 4.11 -5.66 -1.56
CA THR A 188 3.08 -4.89 -2.26
C THR A 188 1.71 -5.05 -1.60
N VAL A 189 1.31 -6.24 -1.17
CA VAL A 189 0.01 -6.42 -0.48
C VAL A 189 0.04 -5.85 0.94
N LEU A 190 1.18 -5.91 1.63
CA LEU A 190 1.32 -5.34 2.98
C LEU A 190 1.32 -3.81 3.01
N GLU A 191 1.63 -3.13 1.90
CA GLU A 191 1.50 -1.66 1.79
C GLU A 191 0.08 -1.18 2.08
N GLU A 192 -0.91 -2.01 1.78
CA GLU A 192 -2.32 -1.71 2.06
C GLU A 192 -2.61 -1.69 3.56
N GLU A 193 -2.23 -2.77 4.25
CA GLU A 193 -2.42 -2.89 5.70
C GLU A 193 -1.38 -3.85 6.24
N LEU A 194 -0.67 -3.44 7.30
CA LEU A 194 0.26 -4.30 8.04
C LEU A 194 -0.32 -4.68 9.41
N PRO A 195 -0.95 -5.87 9.55
CA PRO A 195 -1.39 -6.39 10.83
C PRO A 195 -0.26 -6.48 11.86
N GLU A 196 -0.58 -6.24 13.14
CA GLU A 196 0.41 -6.30 14.23
C GLU A 196 1.13 -7.64 14.32
N SER A 197 0.42 -8.74 14.08
CA SER A 197 0.99 -10.09 14.09
C SER A 197 2.12 -10.29 13.06
N LEU A 198 2.11 -9.51 11.96
CA LEU A 198 3.06 -9.63 10.86
C LEU A 198 4.26 -8.69 10.99
N VAL A 199 4.26 -7.74 11.93
CA VAL A 199 5.43 -6.88 12.21
C VAL A 199 6.66 -7.74 12.55
N SER A 200 6.44 -8.84 13.28
CA SER A 200 7.49 -9.79 13.67
C SER A 200 8.17 -10.51 12.50
N ALA A 201 7.58 -10.45 11.29
CA ALA A 201 8.14 -11.05 10.07
C ALA A 201 9.04 -10.10 9.28
N LEU A 202 8.92 -8.78 9.49
CA LEU A 202 9.69 -7.76 8.76
C LEU A 202 11.21 -7.90 8.85
N PRO A 203 11.82 -8.31 9.99
CA PRO A 203 13.26 -8.57 10.07
C PRO A 203 13.80 -9.45 8.94
N SER A 204 13.07 -10.51 8.56
CA SER A 204 13.46 -11.40 7.47
C SER A 204 13.46 -10.70 6.11
N PHE A 205 12.49 -9.81 5.86
CA PHE A 205 12.45 -9.01 4.62
C PHE A 205 13.54 -7.94 4.59
N ILE A 206 13.87 -7.35 5.75
CA ILE A 206 14.99 -6.41 5.90
C ILE A 206 16.32 -7.09 5.57
N SER A 207 16.57 -8.28 6.12
CA SER A 207 17.81 -9.01 5.86
C SER A 207 17.97 -9.38 4.38
N VAL A 208 16.89 -9.76 3.70
CA VAL A 208 16.88 -9.99 2.25
C VAL A 208 17.19 -8.69 1.50
N ALA A 209 16.56 -7.57 1.84
CA ALA A 209 16.84 -6.29 1.18
C ALA A 209 18.29 -5.86 1.39
N HIS A 210 18.82 -6.03 2.61
CA HIS A 210 20.21 -5.75 2.93
C HIS A 210 21.17 -6.56 2.04
N SER A 211 20.91 -7.85 1.84
CA SER A 211 21.69 -8.71 0.93
C SER A 211 21.63 -8.26 -0.55
N LEU A 212 20.55 -7.61 -0.96
CA LEU A 212 20.30 -7.13 -2.32
C LEU A 212 20.76 -5.68 -2.56
N SER A 213 21.13 -4.95 -1.49
CA SER A 213 21.41 -3.52 -1.50
C SER A 213 22.41 -3.07 -2.57
N GLY A 214 23.52 -3.81 -2.72
CA GLY A 214 24.54 -3.50 -3.72
C GLY A 214 24.04 -3.63 -5.17
N ALA A 215 23.17 -4.62 -5.45
CA ALA A 215 22.54 -4.76 -6.77
C ALA A 215 21.49 -3.67 -6.99
N ALA A 216 20.66 -3.41 -5.98
CA ALA A 216 19.61 -2.40 -5.99
C ALA A 216 20.13 -0.96 -6.17
N ALA A 217 21.32 -0.65 -5.65
CA ALA A 217 21.94 0.67 -5.79
C ALA A 217 22.48 0.91 -7.21
N ARG A 218 23.02 -0.11 -7.87
CA ARG A 218 23.69 0.04 -9.17
C ARG A 218 22.73 0.01 -10.34
N GLN A 219 21.68 -0.81 -10.27
CA GLN A 219 20.82 -1.11 -11.41
C GLN A 219 19.35 -1.06 -11.03
N GLN A 220 18.52 -0.55 -11.94
CA GLN A 220 17.09 -0.75 -11.86
C GLN A 220 16.74 -2.20 -12.18
N GLY A 221 15.81 -2.79 -11.43
CA GLY A 221 15.42 -4.19 -11.58
C GLY A 221 14.69 -4.72 -10.35
N GLU A 222 14.49 -6.04 -10.28
CA GLU A 222 13.73 -6.68 -9.20
C GLU A 222 14.32 -6.42 -7.80
N ALA A 223 15.65 -6.33 -7.67
CA ALA A 223 16.31 -5.98 -6.41
C ALA A 223 15.99 -4.54 -5.95
N SER A 224 16.07 -3.58 -6.89
CA SER A 224 15.72 -2.18 -6.62
C SER A 224 14.24 -2.04 -6.28
N TYR A 225 13.37 -2.72 -7.03
CA TYR A 225 11.93 -2.72 -6.79
C TYR A 225 11.55 -3.36 -5.44
N TYR A 226 12.19 -4.45 -5.06
CA TYR A 226 12.00 -5.07 -3.74
C TYR A 226 12.37 -4.10 -2.60
N CYS A 227 13.55 -3.47 -2.71
CA CYS A 227 13.98 -2.48 -1.72
C CYS A 227 13.02 -1.29 -1.66
N ASP A 228 12.58 -0.79 -2.82
CA ASP A 228 11.64 0.33 -2.91
C ASP A 228 10.34 0.04 -2.15
N ARG A 229 9.75 -1.14 -2.39
CA ARG A 229 8.51 -1.60 -1.74
C ARG A 229 8.69 -1.80 -0.23
N LEU A 230 9.82 -2.34 0.20
CA LEU A 230 10.13 -2.46 1.63
C LEU A 230 10.23 -1.07 2.28
N LEU A 231 10.94 -0.13 1.65
CA LEU A 231 11.10 1.22 2.19
C LEU A 231 9.76 1.97 2.27
N ILE A 232 8.89 1.82 1.27
CA ILE A 232 7.51 2.34 1.32
C ILE A 232 6.79 1.80 2.56
N LEU A 233 6.74 0.48 2.70
CA LEU A 233 6.04 -0.18 3.82
C LEU A 233 6.55 0.30 5.18
N LEU A 234 7.87 0.43 5.34
CA LEU A 234 8.48 0.87 6.59
C LEU A 234 8.19 2.33 6.91
N LEU A 235 8.22 3.23 5.91
CA LEU A 235 7.93 4.65 6.09
C LEU A 235 6.43 4.90 6.34
N LEU A 236 5.54 4.15 5.70
CA LEU A 236 4.09 4.22 5.94
C LEU A 236 3.71 3.88 7.40
N HIS A 237 4.56 3.11 8.09
CA HIS A 237 4.31 2.66 9.45
C HIS A 237 5.47 2.98 10.39
N GLU A 238 6.24 4.04 10.11
CA GLU A 238 7.51 4.33 10.77
C GLU A 238 7.42 4.42 12.29
N GLU A 239 6.38 5.08 12.81
CA GLU A 239 6.16 5.28 14.25
C GLU A 239 5.92 3.98 15.01
N ARG A 240 5.33 2.98 14.35
CA ARG A 240 4.99 1.68 14.96
C ARG A 240 6.07 0.65 14.70
N VAL A 241 6.56 0.56 13.47
CA VAL A 241 7.45 -0.51 13.03
C VAL A 241 8.88 -0.28 13.48
N LEU A 242 9.45 0.91 13.24
CA LEU A 242 10.88 1.15 13.48
C LEU A 242 11.29 0.99 14.95
N PRO A 243 10.48 1.44 15.94
CA PRO A 243 10.77 1.18 17.35
C PRO A 243 10.66 -0.30 17.75
N ALA A 244 9.80 -1.08 17.07
CA ALA A 244 9.56 -2.49 17.37
C ALA A 244 10.62 -3.43 16.78
N LEU A 245 11.48 -2.94 15.87
CA LEU A 245 12.52 -3.75 15.24
C LEU A 245 13.65 -4.10 16.22
N PRO A 246 14.18 -5.35 16.17
CA PRO A 246 15.41 -5.71 16.88
C PRO A 246 16.59 -4.82 16.49
N SER A 247 17.55 -4.65 17.40
CA SER A 247 18.74 -3.81 17.16
C SER A 247 19.55 -4.25 15.94
N GLU A 248 19.66 -5.56 15.71
CA GLU A 248 20.33 -6.13 14.54
C GLU A 248 19.62 -5.71 13.25
N SER A 249 18.30 -5.88 13.17
CA SER A 249 17.52 -5.46 12.00
C SER A 249 17.56 -3.95 11.78
N ARG A 250 17.63 -3.14 12.85
CA ARG A 250 17.83 -1.68 12.73
C ARG A 250 19.21 -1.33 12.15
N ALA A 251 20.24 -2.08 12.52
CA ALA A 251 21.58 -1.91 11.95
C ALA A 251 21.62 -2.31 10.47
N GLU A 252 21.07 -3.47 10.10
CA GLU A 252 20.93 -3.89 8.70
C GLU A 252 20.15 -2.85 7.88
N LEU A 253 19.07 -2.31 8.44
CA LEU A 253 18.24 -1.31 7.79
C LEU A 253 18.98 0.02 7.59
N ARG A 254 19.82 0.42 8.56
CA ARG A 254 20.71 1.58 8.41
C ARG A 254 21.73 1.35 7.30
N ASP A 255 22.39 0.20 7.27
CA ASP A 255 23.40 -0.13 6.24
C ASP A 255 22.79 -0.22 4.84
N LEU A 256 21.60 -0.81 4.73
CA LEU A 256 20.78 -0.81 3.52
C LEU A 256 20.51 0.63 3.06
N ALA A 257 20.01 1.49 3.95
CA ALA A 257 19.68 2.87 3.62
C ALA A 257 20.93 3.67 3.21
N ARG A 258 22.04 3.56 3.94
CA ARG A 258 23.34 4.17 3.58
C ARG A 258 23.77 3.78 2.17
N THR A 259 23.59 2.52 1.80
CA THR A 259 23.93 2.01 0.45
C THR A 259 22.99 2.57 -0.62
N LEU A 260 21.69 2.64 -0.32
CA LEU A 260 20.67 3.06 -1.27
C LEU A 260 20.55 4.58 -1.45
N VAL A 261 21.10 5.40 -0.55
CA VAL A 261 21.22 6.86 -0.75
C VAL A 261 21.93 7.18 -2.08
N ALA A 262 22.92 6.38 -2.46
CA ALA A 262 23.66 6.50 -3.72
C ALA A 262 22.99 5.76 -4.90
N ALA A 263 21.77 5.25 -4.74
CA ALA A 263 21.12 4.43 -5.78
C ALA A 263 20.83 5.23 -7.04
N THR A 264 20.98 4.58 -8.20
CA THR A 264 20.58 5.15 -9.51
C THR A 264 19.07 5.33 -9.63
N ALA A 265 18.29 4.52 -8.91
CA ALA A 265 16.85 4.67 -8.80
C ALA A 265 16.51 5.78 -7.79
N LEU A 266 16.06 6.91 -8.30
CA LEU A 266 15.77 8.12 -7.52
C LEU A 266 14.76 7.89 -6.39
N ASN A 267 13.73 7.08 -6.63
CA ASN A 267 12.73 6.72 -5.63
C ASN A 267 13.35 5.99 -4.42
N CYS A 268 14.21 5.00 -4.68
CA CYS A 268 14.94 4.28 -3.63
C CYS A 268 15.86 5.23 -2.87
N SER A 269 16.57 6.10 -3.58
CA SER A 269 17.50 7.08 -2.99
C SER A 269 16.78 8.08 -2.06
N LEU A 270 15.65 8.64 -2.49
CA LEU A 270 14.83 9.55 -1.67
C LEU A 270 14.27 8.85 -0.42
N ARG A 271 13.76 7.62 -0.57
CA ARG A 271 13.21 6.85 0.55
C ARG A 271 14.30 6.42 1.53
N ALA A 272 15.48 6.06 1.04
CA ALA A 272 16.63 5.73 1.87
C ALA A 272 17.08 6.95 2.70
N ALA A 273 17.15 8.14 2.10
CA ALA A 273 17.44 9.38 2.83
C ALA A 273 16.38 9.67 3.90
N SER A 274 15.09 9.53 3.58
CA SER A 274 14.00 9.67 4.55
C SER A 274 14.11 8.68 5.70
N LEU A 275 14.43 7.42 5.41
CA LEU A 275 14.55 6.37 6.41
C LEU A 275 15.72 6.60 7.38
N LEU A 276 16.86 7.12 6.88
CA LEU A 276 18.01 7.44 7.73
C LEU A 276 17.68 8.45 8.84
N LYS A 277 16.67 9.30 8.67
CA LYS A 277 16.17 10.17 9.75
C LYS A 277 15.84 9.40 11.04
N PHE A 278 15.40 8.15 10.92
CA PHE A 278 14.88 7.36 12.02
C PHE A 278 15.85 6.29 12.51
N VAL A 279 16.64 5.71 11.60
CA VAL A 279 17.55 4.60 11.90
C VAL A 279 19.03 4.97 11.83
N GLY A 280 19.34 6.14 11.28
CA GLY A 280 20.70 6.61 11.12
C GLY A 280 21.29 7.26 12.36
N GLN A 281 22.58 7.55 12.27
CA GLN A 281 23.39 8.23 13.27
C GLN A 281 23.93 9.55 12.71
N PRO A 282 24.45 10.46 13.56
CA PRO A 282 24.93 11.77 13.12
C PRO A 282 25.95 11.72 11.96
N GLU A 283 26.83 10.73 11.92
CA GLU A 283 27.82 10.54 10.85
C GLU A 283 27.21 10.16 9.49
N ASP A 284 25.95 9.71 9.44
CA ASP A 284 25.27 9.40 8.18
C ASP A 284 24.88 10.67 7.41
N ALA A 285 24.86 11.83 8.07
CA ALA A 285 24.55 13.12 7.46
C ALA A 285 25.51 13.44 6.30
N ASP A 286 26.80 13.11 6.46
CA ASP A 286 27.83 13.39 5.46
C ASP A 286 27.60 12.55 4.17
N ILE A 287 27.08 11.33 4.31
CA ILE A 287 26.74 10.47 3.16
C ILE A 287 25.54 11.02 2.40
N ILE A 288 24.53 11.50 3.12
CA ILE A 288 23.35 12.14 2.52
C ILE A 288 23.79 13.40 1.76
N GLU A 289 24.59 14.26 2.37
CA GLU A 289 25.06 15.50 1.73
C GLU A 289 25.90 15.23 0.48
N ALA A 290 26.75 14.20 0.50
CA ALA A 290 27.56 13.79 -0.65
C ALA A 290 26.73 13.33 -1.86
N HIS A 291 25.50 12.85 -1.65
CA HIS A 291 24.62 12.32 -2.69
C HIS A 291 23.36 13.18 -2.91
N ARG A 292 23.35 14.41 -2.37
CA ARG A 292 22.25 15.34 -2.49
C ARG A 292 21.90 15.63 -3.96
N PRO A 293 20.63 15.45 -4.39
CA PRO A 293 20.20 15.81 -5.73
C PRO A 293 20.36 17.31 -6.03
N THR A 294 20.55 17.65 -7.30
CA THR A 294 20.62 19.05 -7.76
C THR A 294 19.24 19.72 -7.78
N GLU A 295 18.19 18.94 -8.05
CA GLU A 295 16.81 19.41 -8.15
C GLU A 295 16.29 19.89 -6.78
N PRO A 296 15.89 21.16 -6.61
CA PRO A 296 15.57 21.75 -5.31
C PRO A 296 14.47 21.02 -4.52
N VAL A 297 13.43 20.54 -5.21
CA VAL A 297 12.31 19.83 -4.57
C VAL A 297 12.77 18.52 -3.93
N LEU A 298 13.66 17.80 -4.62
CA LEU A 298 14.17 16.51 -4.19
C LEU A 298 15.27 16.66 -3.15
N ALA A 299 16.14 17.65 -3.34
CA ALA A 299 17.16 18.06 -2.39
C ALA A 299 16.61 18.35 -1.01
N LYS A 300 15.39 18.90 -0.90
CA LYS A 300 14.74 19.17 0.38
C LYS A 300 14.65 17.93 1.26
N VAL A 301 14.36 16.75 0.69
CA VAL A 301 14.28 15.48 1.43
C VAL A 301 15.62 15.15 2.08
N PHE A 302 16.72 15.36 1.34
CA PHE A 302 18.09 15.14 1.81
C PHE A 302 18.50 16.16 2.86
N ASP A 303 18.18 17.44 2.64
CA ASP A 303 18.48 18.53 3.57
C ASP A 303 17.75 18.35 4.91
N ASP A 304 16.48 17.96 4.87
CA ASP A 304 15.69 17.67 6.05
C ASP A 304 16.21 16.42 6.78
N ALA A 305 16.73 15.43 6.04
CA ALA A 305 17.32 14.24 6.61
C ALA A 305 18.67 14.49 7.31
N SER A 306 19.60 15.18 6.64
CA SER A 306 20.89 15.58 7.25
C SER A 306 20.67 16.42 8.51
N ARG A 307 19.73 17.38 8.48
CA ARG A 307 19.40 18.21 9.64
C ARG A 307 18.89 17.39 10.82
N ALA A 308 18.01 16.42 10.58
CA ALA A 308 17.49 15.54 11.63
C ALA A 308 18.60 14.75 12.32
N LEU A 309 19.52 14.17 11.54
CA LEU A 309 20.66 13.40 12.05
C LEU A 309 21.62 14.23 12.90
N ARG A 310 21.94 15.46 12.47
CA ARG A 310 22.80 16.37 13.24
C ARG A 310 22.14 16.83 14.54
N ASN A 311 20.82 17.00 14.55
CA ASN A 311 20.09 17.35 15.77
C ASN A 311 20.11 16.23 16.80
N HIS A 312 20.15 14.95 16.39
CA HIS A 312 20.29 13.81 17.31
C HIS A 312 21.60 13.89 18.13
N ALA A 313 22.71 14.33 17.51
CA ALA A 313 23.99 14.55 18.22
C ALA A 313 23.85 15.59 19.36
N SER A 314 23.22 16.73 19.06
CA SER A 314 23.01 17.83 20.02
C SER A 314 22.05 17.51 21.17
N SER A 315 21.30 16.42 21.05
CA SER A 315 20.33 15.94 22.04
C SER A 315 20.97 14.88 22.96
N GLY A 316 21.88 14.06 22.44
CA GLY A 316 22.66 13.08 23.20
C GLY A 316 23.69 13.71 24.14
N GLU A 317 24.26 14.87 23.79
CA GLU A 317 25.24 15.58 24.63
C GLU A 317 24.62 16.32 25.83
N ARG A 318 23.29 16.48 25.88
CA ARG A 318 22.58 17.12 27.01
C ARG A 318 22.07 16.15 28.08
N GLY A 319 22.46 14.87 27.98
CA GLY A 319 21.97 13.78 28.81
C GLY A 319 23.07 12.96 29.49
N THR A 320 24.04 13.59 30.13
CA THR A 320 24.89 12.94 31.15
C THR A 320 25.16 13.92 32.29
N PRO A 321 24.75 13.62 33.54
CA PRO A 321 25.22 14.37 34.72
C PRO A 321 26.71 14.11 34.98
#